data_AF-A0A3D4C2X8-F1
#
_entry.id   AF-A0A3D4C2X8-F1
#
_cell.length_a   1.000
_cell.length_b   1.000
_cell.length_c   1.000
_cell.angle_alpha   90.00
_cell.angle_beta   90.00
_cell.angle_gamma   90.00
#
_symmetry.space_group_name_H-M   'P 1'
#
loop_
_entity.id
_entity.type
_entity.pdbx_description
1 polymer ?
#
loop_
_entity_poly.entity_id
_entity_poly.type
_entity_poly.pdbx_seq_one_letter_code
_entity_poly.pdbx_strand_id
1 'polypeptide(L)'
;MMLNLLSKTINVQSCKNLHEFRCLILAAELFFITTLFSPSLVSAEEFLPFFDNTKNPVKVKVGGVQDLTPPPPMLNKFDKAVNQLCGEVGTVVKPARFKTMFNSFPDVFSNIKNNLGGYIFPKRTSNQEFLEDLTNLWFNAKGFDHVFCGEPEKNKIGGLHFAGRYLDLQNKRIAGILPKSVSTSEVKPGAVYSFGVRMKVSGRTVNDPLKGYGYTLNAEEILTIAAKAYKNNPNSEPTSKACLLTVTDDKKTFVNVFVAKKGGIRTFYPDATPDYQKNPECQV
;
A
#
# COMPACT_ATOMS: atom_id res chain seq x y z
N MET A 1 49.91 12.34 -11.46
CA MET A 1 50.72 11.46 -10.60
C MET A 1 50.24 10.03 -10.84
N MET A 2 50.98 9.31 -11.68
CA MET A 2 50.70 7.94 -12.13
C MET A 2 50.94 6.94 -11.00
N LEU A 3 50.13 5.88 -10.91
CA LEU A 3 50.64 4.57 -10.51
C LEU A 3 49.96 3.48 -11.34
N ASN A 4 50.82 2.74 -12.04
CA ASN A 4 50.54 1.71 -13.01
C ASN A 4 50.13 0.38 -12.36
N LEU A 5 49.20 -0.31 -13.04
CA LEU A 5 48.97 -1.74 -12.89
C LEU A 5 50.19 -2.53 -13.40
N LEU A 6 50.67 -3.49 -12.60
CA LEU A 6 51.55 -4.56 -13.07
C LEU A 6 50.87 -5.91 -12.79
N SER A 7 50.33 -6.48 -13.86
CA SER A 7 50.00 -7.89 -13.99
C SER A 7 51.31 -8.70 -14.05
N LYS A 8 51.44 -9.74 -13.23
CA LYS A 8 52.46 -10.78 -13.40
C LYS A 8 51.79 -12.10 -13.76
N THR A 9 52.05 -12.50 -14.99
CA THR A 9 51.79 -13.81 -15.60
C THR A 9 52.58 -14.90 -14.87
N ILE A 10 51.90 -15.97 -14.47
CA ILE A 10 52.52 -17.21 -13.97
C ILE A 10 52.86 -18.08 -15.19
N ASN A 11 54.15 -18.40 -15.33
CA ASN A 11 54.70 -19.23 -16.38
C ASN A 11 54.63 -20.70 -15.93
N VAL A 12 53.89 -21.53 -16.66
CA VAL A 12 53.76 -22.97 -16.43
C VAL A 12 54.79 -23.67 -17.31
N GLN A 13 55.89 -24.16 -16.73
CA GLN A 13 56.74 -25.09 -17.46
C GLN A 13 57.55 -26.04 -16.57
N SER A 14 57.52 -27.31 -16.98
CA SER A 14 58.45 -28.41 -16.69
C SER A 14 58.16 -29.31 -15.48
N CYS A 15 57.25 -30.26 -15.69
CA CYS A 15 57.33 -31.58 -15.09
C CYS A 15 58.19 -32.49 -15.98
N LYS A 16 59.38 -32.90 -15.52
CA LYS A 16 60.10 -34.07 -16.05
C LYS A 16 60.89 -34.80 -14.94
N ASN A 17 60.48 -36.06 -14.75
CA ASN A 17 61.23 -37.24 -14.34
C ASN A 17 61.58 -37.52 -12.86
N LEU A 18 60.95 -38.61 -12.38
CA LEU A 18 61.44 -39.68 -11.48
C LEU A 18 61.90 -39.29 -10.06
N HIS A 19 61.01 -39.41 -9.08
CA HIS A 19 60.89 -40.62 -8.25
C HIS A 19 59.67 -40.51 -7.33
N GLU A 20 59.13 -41.67 -6.98
CA GLU A 20 57.86 -41.90 -6.32
C GLU A 20 57.67 -41.19 -4.97
N PHE A 21 56.39 -40.91 -4.68
CA PHE A 21 55.82 -40.59 -3.37
C PHE A 21 56.16 -39.24 -2.72
N ARG A 22 55.09 -38.47 -2.47
CA ARG A 22 54.94 -37.29 -1.60
C ARG A 22 55.15 -35.92 -2.27
N CYS A 23 54.04 -35.34 -2.74
CA CYS A 23 53.75 -33.90 -2.58
C CYS A 23 52.28 -33.55 -2.89
N LEU A 24 51.34 -34.43 -2.48
CA LEU A 24 50.03 -33.95 -2.04
C LEU A 24 50.18 -33.59 -0.55
N ILE A 25 49.55 -32.48 -0.13
CA ILE A 25 49.61 -31.84 1.19
C ILE A 25 50.67 -30.72 1.25
N LEU A 26 50.32 -29.56 0.67
CA LEU A 26 50.78 -28.22 1.08
C LEU A 26 49.92 -27.17 0.35
N ALA A 27 48.60 -27.26 0.52
CA ALA A 27 47.64 -26.22 0.11
C ALA A 27 46.48 -26.09 1.12
N ALA A 28 46.72 -26.53 2.36
CA ALA A 28 45.84 -26.31 3.48
C ALA A 28 46.71 -25.80 4.62
N GLU A 29 46.31 -24.66 5.18
CA GLU A 29 46.83 -24.07 6.40
C GLU A 29 48.15 -23.29 6.27
N LEU A 30 48.04 -22.04 5.80
CA LEU A 30 48.61 -20.91 6.54
C LEU A 30 47.86 -19.62 6.17
N PHE A 31 47.42 -18.88 7.19
CA PHE A 31 46.75 -17.58 7.18
C PHE A 31 45.26 -17.55 6.79
N PHE A 32 44.35 -18.09 7.60
CA PHE A 32 43.72 -17.40 8.74
C PHE A 32 44.19 -15.96 9.04
N ILE A 33 43.19 -15.08 9.27
CA ILE A 33 43.27 -13.63 9.58
C ILE A 33 43.20 -12.71 8.34
N THR A 34 41.98 -12.55 7.82
CA THR A 34 41.26 -11.27 7.64
C THR A 34 40.11 -11.45 6.64
N THR A 35 39.24 -12.44 6.87
CA THR A 35 37.83 -12.24 6.54
C THR A 35 37.28 -11.26 7.57
N LEU A 36 37.60 -9.98 7.37
CA LEU A 36 36.72 -8.92 7.82
C LEU A 36 35.40 -9.19 7.10
N PHE A 37 34.55 -9.98 7.76
CA PHE A 37 33.12 -9.74 7.78
C PHE A 37 33.00 -8.24 7.97
N SER A 38 32.85 -7.52 6.86
CA SER A 38 32.20 -6.23 6.94
C SER A 38 30.89 -6.57 7.62
N PRO A 39 30.62 -6.09 8.84
CA PRO A 39 29.24 -5.98 9.23
C PRO A 39 28.71 -5.07 8.13
N SER A 40 27.93 -5.63 7.21
CA SER A 40 26.96 -4.83 6.50
C SER A 40 26.38 -3.94 7.58
N LEU A 41 26.69 -2.64 7.51
CA LEU A 41 26.02 -1.62 8.28
C LEU A 41 24.56 -1.88 7.94
N VAL A 42 23.90 -2.67 8.78
CA VAL A 42 22.48 -2.86 8.76
C VAL A 42 22.00 -1.46 9.02
N SER A 43 21.64 -0.76 7.94
CA SER A 43 20.98 0.52 8.03
C SER A 43 19.90 0.32 9.08
N ALA A 44 20.01 1.03 10.20
CA ALA A 44 18.95 1.13 11.19
C ALA A 44 17.63 1.26 10.44
N GLU A 45 16.65 0.42 10.77
CA GLU A 45 15.39 0.31 10.05
C GLU A 45 14.87 1.69 9.66
N GLU A 46 14.84 1.96 8.35
CA GLU A 46 14.56 3.30 7.83
C GLU A 46 13.10 3.73 8.11
N PHE A 47 12.25 2.78 8.52
CA PHE A 47 10.86 2.95 8.94
C PHE A 47 10.42 1.74 9.78
N LEU A 48 9.44 1.94 10.67
CA LEU A 48 8.79 0.85 11.42
C LEU A 48 7.84 0.08 10.48
N PRO A 49 7.54 -1.21 10.72
CA PRO A 49 6.52 -1.91 9.93
C PRO A 49 5.14 -1.25 10.11
N PHE A 50 4.26 -1.41 9.13
CA PHE A 50 2.82 -1.14 9.28
C PHE A 50 2.12 -2.23 10.07
N PHE A 51 2.56 -3.48 9.90
CA PHE A 51 1.96 -4.67 10.50
C PHE A 51 3.03 -5.60 11.06
N ASP A 52 2.81 -6.13 12.25
CA ASP A 52 3.61 -7.22 12.82
C ASP A 52 2.74 -8.09 13.74
N ASN A 53 3.33 -9.07 14.42
CA ASN A 53 2.61 -9.93 15.38
C ASN A 53 3.06 -9.68 16.82
N THR A 54 3.65 -8.51 17.10
CA THR A 54 4.22 -8.18 18.40
C THR A 54 3.46 -7.01 19.00
N LYS A 55 2.97 -7.19 20.23
CA LYS A 55 2.26 -6.12 20.93
C LYS A 55 3.23 -5.05 21.37
N ASN A 56 3.28 -3.93 20.64
CA ASN A 56 4.22 -2.84 20.82
C ASN A 56 3.49 -1.55 21.26
N PRO A 57 2.98 -1.46 22.51
CA PRO A 57 2.16 -0.34 22.94
C PRO A 57 2.98 0.96 22.98
N VAL A 58 2.47 1.98 22.30
CA VAL A 58 3.05 3.32 22.26
C VAL A 58 1.99 4.38 22.54
N LYS A 59 2.40 5.52 23.08
CA LYS A 59 1.50 6.67 23.28
C LYS A 59 1.25 7.36 21.95
N VAL A 60 -0.01 7.41 21.52
CA VAL A 60 -0.47 8.07 20.29
C VAL A 60 -1.32 9.30 20.63
N LYS A 61 -1.57 10.18 19.65
CA LYS A 61 -2.37 11.40 19.83
C LYS A 61 -3.83 11.08 20.12
N VAL A 62 -4.39 10.12 19.39
CA VAL A 62 -5.78 9.67 19.53
C VAL A 62 -5.77 8.17 19.78
N GLY A 63 -6.42 7.74 20.87
CA GLY A 63 -6.48 6.33 21.30
C GLY A 63 -5.70 6.04 22.58
N GLY A 64 -4.83 6.93 23.06
CA GLY A 64 -4.07 6.72 24.30
C GLY A 64 -2.81 5.87 24.09
N VAL A 65 -2.64 4.82 24.89
CA VAL A 65 -1.56 3.84 24.70
C VAL A 65 -2.10 2.70 23.84
N GLN A 66 -1.61 2.60 22.61
CA GLN A 66 -2.11 1.65 21.61
C GLN A 66 -0.98 0.92 20.91
N ASP A 67 -1.31 -0.28 20.44
CA ASP A 67 -0.45 -0.99 19.49
C ASP A 67 -0.61 -0.34 18.11
N LEU A 68 0.48 0.18 17.57
CA LEU A 68 0.48 0.92 16.31
C LEU A 68 0.60 -0.02 15.09
N THR A 69 1.08 -1.25 15.30
CA THR A 69 1.42 -2.22 14.27
C THR A 69 0.56 -3.47 14.41
N PRO A 70 -0.73 -3.41 14.02
CA PRO A 70 -1.63 -4.56 14.18
C PRO A 70 -1.15 -5.77 13.35
N PRO A 71 -1.68 -6.97 13.62
CA PRO A 71 -1.48 -8.14 12.77
C PRO A 71 -1.68 -7.83 11.28
N PRO A 72 -0.92 -8.44 10.37
CA PRO A 72 -1.15 -8.27 8.94
C PRO A 72 -2.58 -8.69 8.56
N PRO A 73 -3.33 -7.88 7.78
CA PRO A 73 -4.65 -8.26 7.32
C PRO A 73 -4.58 -9.46 6.38
N MET A 74 -5.57 -10.34 6.42
CA MET A 74 -5.66 -11.46 5.50
C MET A 74 -6.19 -10.98 4.15
N LEU A 75 -5.34 -10.98 3.12
CA LEU A 75 -5.74 -10.58 1.77
C LEU A 75 -6.39 -11.73 1.01
N ASN A 76 -7.62 -11.52 0.55
CA ASN A 76 -8.31 -12.45 -0.33
C ASN A 76 -7.74 -12.37 -1.77
N LYS A 77 -8.28 -13.17 -2.69
CA LYS A 77 -7.79 -13.20 -4.09
C LYS A 77 -8.01 -11.85 -4.80
N PHE A 78 -9.11 -11.16 -4.51
CA PHE A 78 -9.44 -9.88 -5.13
C PHE A 78 -8.57 -8.74 -4.60
N ASP A 79 -8.29 -8.70 -3.29
CA ASP A 79 -7.33 -7.77 -2.68
C ASP A 79 -5.96 -7.84 -3.35
N LYS A 80 -5.48 -9.08 -3.58
CA LYS A 80 -4.21 -9.32 -4.28
C LYS A 80 -4.27 -8.85 -5.73
N ALA A 81 -5.40 -9.04 -6.42
CA ALA A 81 -5.60 -8.54 -7.78
C ALA A 81 -5.59 -7.00 -7.84
N VAL A 82 -6.18 -6.33 -6.85
CA VAL A 82 -6.12 -4.86 -6.71
C VAL A 82 -4.68 -4.39 -6.48
N ASN A 83 -3.91 -5.05 -5.61
CA ASN A 83 -2.49 -4.76 -5.44
C ASN A 83 -1.68 -4.98 -6.74
N GLN A 84 -1.96 -6.05 -7.49
CA GLN A 84 -1.33 -6.32 -8.79
C GLN A 84 -1.70 -5.25 -9.84
N LEU A 85 -2.93 -4.74 -9.78
CA LEU A 85 -3.39 -3.66 -10.64
C LEU A 85 -2.64 -2.36 -10.33
N CYS A 86 -2.49 -2.04 -9.03
CA CYS A 86 -1.71 -0.91 -8.54
C CYS A 86 -0.21 -1.02 -8.84
N GLY A 87 0.34 -2.23 -8.96
CA GLY A 87 1.70 -2.48 -9.43
C GLY A 87 2.79 -1.73 -8.65
N GLU A 88 3.76 -1.18 -9.38
CA GLU A 88 4.82 -0.35 -8.82
C GLU A 88 4.28 0.98 -8.28
N VAL A 89 5.00 1.55 -7.33
CA VAL A 89 4.65 2.83 -6.72
C VAL A 89 4.69 3.96 -7.77
N GLY A 90 3.58 4.68 -7.92
CA GLY A 90 3.41 5.72 -8.95
C GLY A 90 2.80 5.24 -10.27
N THR A 91 2.47 3.95 -10.39
CA THR A 91 1.68 3.44 -11.53
C THR A 91 0.34 4.15 -11.60
N VAL A 92 -0.03 4.62 -12.79
CA VAL A 92 -1.37 5.13 -13.10
C VAL A 92 -2.16 4.00 -13.73
N VAL A 93 -3.21 3.54 -13.07
CA VAL A 93 -4.00 2.41 -13.55
C VAL A 93 -4.84 2.84 -14.75
N LYS A 94 -4.88 2.00 -15.78
CA LYS A 94 -5.74 2.21 -16.96
C LYS A 94 -7.13 1.61 -16.71
N PRO A 95 -8.23 2.32 -17.05
CA PRO A 95 -9.59 1.79 -16.95
C PRO A 95 -9.79 0.41 -17.58
N ALA A 96 -9.14 0.14 -18.72
CA ALA A 96 -9.21 -1.16 -19.38
C ALA A 96 -8.71 -2.32 -18.50
N ARG A 97 -7.62 -2.12 -17.73
CA ARG A 97 -7.09 -3.15 -16.83
C ARG A 97 -8.02 -3.41 -15.65
N PHE A 98 -8.70 -2.38 -15.15
CA PHE A 98 -9.74 -2.52 -14.13
C PHE A 98 -10.92 -3.36 -14.63
N LYS A 99 -11.40 -3.10 -15.85
CA LYS A 99 -12.43 -3.93 -16.49
C LYS A 99 -11.96 -5.38 -16.67
N THR A 100 -10.73 -5.60 -17.14
CA THR A 100 -10.15 -6.95 -17.27
C THR A 100 -10.05 -7.67 -15.92
N MET A 101 -9.68 -6.96 -14.85
CA MET A 101 -9.67 -7.52 -13.50
C MET A 101 -11.07 -8.03 -13.14
N PHE A 102 -12.13 -7.23 -13.34
CA PHE A 102 -13.49 -7.67 -13.05
C PHE A 102 -13.97 -8.85 -13.88
N ASN A 103 -13.54 -8.98 -15.13
CA ASN A 103 -13.84 -10.17 -15.94
C ASN A 103 -13.23 -11.45 -15.34
N SER A 104 -12.16 -11.33 -14.54
CA SER A 104 -11.53 -12.46 -13.84
C SER A 104 -12.14 -12.73 -12.45
N PHE A 105 -13.03 -11.85 -11.98
CA PHE A 105 -13.69 -11.92 -10.67
C PHE A 105 -15.21 -11.68 -10.81
N PRO A 106 -15.94 -12.55 -11.53
CA PRO A 106 -17.37 -12.36 -11.79
C PRO A 106 -18.24 -12.38 -10.52
N ASP A 107 -17.82 -13.12 -9.49
CA ASP A 107 -18.55 -13.17 -8.21
C ASP A 107 -18.47 -11.83 -7.47
N VAL A 108 -17.27 -11.24 -7.37
CA VAL A 108 -17.04 -9.90 -6.80
C VAL A 108 -17.84 -8.85 -7.58
N PHE A 109 -17.80 -8.92 -8.92
CA PHE A 109 -18.59 -8.02 -9.76
C PHE A 109 -20.09 -8.11 -9.44
N SER A 110 -20.61 -9.33 -9.34
CA SER A 110 -22.02 -9.60 -9.07
C SER A 110 -22.41 -9.13 -7.66
N ASN A 111 -21.56 -9.36 -6.66
CA ASN A 111 -21.76 -8.89 -5.29
C ASN A 111 -21.86 -7.37 -5.21
N ILE A 112 -20.90 -6.64 -5.80
CA ILE A 112 -20.93 -5.17 -5.83
C ILE A 112 -22.22 -4.70 -6.50
N LYS A 113 -22.58 -5.30 -7.64
CA LYS A 113 -23.80 -4.95 -8.38
C LYS A 113 -25.06 -5.17 -7.56
N ASN A 114 -25.17 -6.32 -6.89
CA ASN A 114 -26.33 -6.64 -6.05
C ASN A 114 -26.43 -5.68 -4.86
N ASN A 115 -25.32 -5.36 -4.21
CA ASN A 115 -25.28 -4.41 -3.09
C ASN A 115 -25.62 -2.97 -3.48
N LEU A 116 -25.48 -2.62 -4.76
CA LEU A 116 -25.92 -1.33 -5.31
C LEU A 116 -27.34 -1.37 -5.87
N GLY A 117 -28.05 -2.50 -5.78
CA GLY A 117 -29.41 -2.66 -6.31
C GLY A 117 -29.46 -2.78 -7.84
N GLY A 118 -28.39 -3.28 -8.46
CA GLY A 118 -28.34 -3.60 -9.89
C GLY A 118 -27.91 -2.46 -10.82
N TYR A 119 -27.78 -1.22 -10.32
CA TYR A 119 -27.38 -0.05 -11.11
C TYR A 119 -26.69 1.01 -10.26
N ILE A 120 -25.82 1.81 -10.88
CA ILE A 120 -25.25 3.03 -10.27
C ILE A 120 -26.06 4.24 -10.76
N PHE A 121 -26.17 4.39 -12.08
CA PHE A 121 -27.02 5.40 -12.71
C PHE A 121 -28.36 4.80 -13.13
N PRO A 122 -29.50 5.49 -12.92
CA PRO A 122 -30.81 4.96 -13.24
C PRO A 122 -30.92 4.45 -14.68
N LYS A 123 -31.67 3.37 -14.89
CA LYS A 123 -31.96 2.73 -16.19
C LYS A 123 -30.78 2.04 -16.88
N ARG A 124 -29.56 2.09 -16.31
CA ARG A 124 -28.37 1.37 -16.80
C ARG A 124 -28.14 0.12 -15.96
N THR A 125 -28.77 -0.99 -16.35
CA THR A 125 -28.89 -2.21 -15.53
C THR A 125 -28.20 -3.43 -16.11
N SER A 126 -27.71 -3.39 -17.36
CA SER A 126 -26.97 -4.52 -17.92
C SER A 126 -25.61 -4.69 -17.25
N ASN A 127 -24.98 -5.87 -17.35
CA ASN A 127 -23.64 -6.09 -16.79
C ASN A 127 -22.59 -5.19 -17.44
N GLN A 128 -22.70 -4.97 -18.76
CA GLN A 128 -21.79 -4.10 -19.48
C GLN A 128 -21.91 -2.65 -19.00
N GLU A 129 -23.13 -2.11 -18.94
CA GLU A 129 -23.35 -0.74 -18.47
C GLU A 129 -22.91 -0.56 -17.03
N PHE A 130 -23.21 -1.51 -16.15
CA PHE A 130 -22.78 -1.44 -14.76
C PHE A 130 -21.26 -1.43 -14.63
N LEU A 131 -20.54 -2.27 -15.40
CA LEU A 131 -19.08 -2.27 -15.39
C LEU A 131 -18.51 -0.95 -15.93
N GLU A 132 -19.11 -0.39 -16.98
CA GLU A 132 -18.77 0.94 -17.50
C GLU A 132 -18.97 2.02 -16.45
N ASP A 133 -20.11 2.03 -15.77
CA ASP A 133 -20.47 3.01 -14.76
C ASP A 133 -19.54 2.92 -13.55
N LEU A 134 -19.27 1.71 -13.06
CA LEU A 134 -18.33 1.46 -11.97
C LEU A 134 -16.92 1.91 -12.35
N THR A 135 -16.51 1.64 -13.59
CA THR A 135 -15.21 2.10 -14.09
C THR A 135 -15.17 3.63 -14.15
N ASN A 136 -16.15 4.29 -14.75
CA ASN A 136 -16.18 5.75 -14.85
C ASN A 136 -16.20 6.38 -13.46
N LEU A 137 -16.95 5.80 -12.53
CA LEU A 137 -17.04 6.28 -11.15
C LEU A 137 -15.68 6.34 -10.46
N TRP A 138 -14.87 5.30 -10.60
CA TRP A 138 -13.55 5.21 -9.98
C TRP A 138 -12.45 5.97 -10.72
N PHE A 139 -12.62 6.24 -12.02
CA PHE A 139 -11.56 6.81 -12.85
C PHE A 139 -11.78 8.28 -13.26
N ASN A 140 -13.02 8.78 -13.34
CA ASN A 140 -13.33 10.18 -13.73
C ASN A 140 -12.66 11.21 -12.81
N ALA A 141 -12.58 10.91 -11.52
CA ALA A 141 -11.92 11.73 -10.51
C ALA A 141 -10.66 11.09 -9.92
N LYS A 142 -10.11 10.06 -10.60
CA LYS A 142 -8.90 9.33 -10.21
C LYS A 142 -8.97 8.71 -8.81
N GLY A 143 -10.18 8.33 -8.37
CA GLY A 143 -10.41 7.72 -7.06
C GLY A 143 -9.69 6.39 -6.89
N PHE A 144 -9.57 5.58 -7.95
CA PHE A 144 -8.95 4.26 -7.84
C PHE A 144 -7.49 4.35 -7.40
N ASP A 145 -6.67 5.06 -8.18
CA ASP A 145 -5.25 5.24 -7.88
C ASP A 145 -5.05 5.89 -6.51
N HIS A 146 -5.88 6.89 -6.20
CA HIS A 146 -5.80 7.60 -4.93
C HIS A 146 -6.11 6.68 -3.74
N VAL A 147 -7.29 6.05 -3.71
CA VAL A 147 -7.73 5.24 -2.57
C VAL A 147 -6.89 3.98 -2.43
N PHE A 148 -6.64 3.25 -3.52
CA PHE A 148 -6.02 1.93 -3.46
C PHE A 148 -4.50 1.95 -3.62
N CYS A 149 -3.97 2.72 -4.57
CA CYS A 149 -2.58 2.56 -4.97
C CYS A 149 -1.60 3.51 -4.24
N GLY A 150 -2.09 4.70 -3.88
CA GLY A 150 -1.29 5.81 -3.38
C GLY A 150 -0.58 6.57 -4.51
N GLU A 151 -0.60 7.90 -4.43
CA GLU A 151 -0.06 8.82 -5.44
C GLU A 151 1.18 9.55 -4.89
N PRO A 152 2.39 8.96 -4.98
CA PRO A 152 3.60 9.62 -4.52
C PRO A 152 3.94 10.84 -5.39
N GLU A 153 3.89 12.02 -4.81
CA GLU A 153 4.38 13.25 -5.43
C GLU A 153 5.76 13.62 -4.88
N LYS A 154 6.25 14.84 -5.14
CA LYS A 154 7.60 15.28 -4.72
C LYS A 154 7.81 15.13 -3.21
N ASN A 155 6.87 15.64 -2.40
CA ASN A 155 6.98 15.74 -0.94
C ASN A 155 5.71 15.29 -0.19
N LYS A 156 4.81 14.55 -0.85
CA LYS A 156 3.56 14.07 -0.26
C LYS A 156 3.12 12.78 -0.93
N ILE A 157 2.22 12.04 -0.28
CA ILE A 157 1.61 10.84 -0.83
C ILE A 157 0.10 11.10 -0.90
N GLY A 158 -0.47 11.23 -2.09
CA GLY A 158 -1.92 11.30 -2.24
C GLY A 158 -2.58 9.97 -1.88
N GLY A 159 -3.67 10.01 -1.12
CA GLY A 159 -4.49 8.83 -0.89
C GLY A 159 -3.83 7.78 0.01
N LEU A 160 -3.73 6.53 -0.47
CA LEU A 160 -3.20 5.36 0.25
C LEU A 160 -4.09 4.97 1.44
N HIS A 161 -5.29 4.45 1.14
CA HIS A 161 -6.34 4.18 2.13
C HIS A 161 -6.80 2.71 2.19
N PHE A 162 -6.16 1.84 1.40
CA PHE A 162 -6.40 0.40 1.39
C PHE A 162 -5.33 -0.35 2.18
N ALA A 163 -5.74 -1.03 3.27
CA ALA A 163 -4.83 -1.78 4.14
C ALA A 163 -3.95 -2.80 3.38
N GLY A 164 -4.53 -3.45 2.36
CA GLY A 164 -3.79 -4.38 1.51
C GLY A 164 -2.61 -3.75 0.76
N ARG A 165 -2.69 -2.46 0.41
CA ARG A 165 -1.58 -1.75 -0.22
C ARG A 165 -0.45 -1.47 0.75
N TYR A 166 -0.74 -1.13 2.01
CA TYR A 166 0.28 -1.01 3.05
C TYR A 166 1.06 -2.32 3.20
N LEU A 167 0.35 -3.45 3.26
CA LEU A 167 0.97 -4.76 3.42
C LEU A 167 1.85 -5.11 2.21
N ASP A 168 1.37 -4.85 0.99
CA ASP A 168 2.15 -5.05 -0.25
C ASP A 168 3.45 -4.25 -0.25
N LEU A 169 3.39 -2.97 0.14
CA LEU A 169 4.55 -2.08 0.18
C LEU A 169 5.55 -2.47 1.28
N GLN A 170 5.05 -2.89 2.44
CA GLN A 170 5.87 -3.42 3.53
C GLN A 170 6.60 -4.69 3.09
N ASN A 171 5.90 -5.63 2.45
CA ASN A 171 6.49 -6.90 2.00
C ASN A 171 7.58 -6.66 0.94
N LYS A 172 7.44 -5.62 0.13
CA LYS A 172 8.47 -5.14 -0.81
C LYS A 172 9.60 -4.36 -0.14
N ARG A 173 9.52 -4.09 1.17
CA ARG A 173 10.48 -3.28 1.95
C ARG A 173 10.70 -1.88 1.37
N ILE A 174 9.64 -1.29 0.81
CA ILE A 174 9.68 0.05 0.22
C ILE A 174 8.80 1.06 0.94
N ALA A 175 8.03 0.66 1.95
CA ALA A 175 7.35 1.61 2.81
C ALA A 175 7.14 1.06 4.23
N GLY A 176 6.97 1.98 5.17
CA GLY A 176 6.63 1.71 6.57
C GLY A 176 6.21 2.98 7.29
N ILE A 177 5.93 2.84 8.59
CA ILE A 177 5.58 3.95 9.47
C ILE A 177 6.81 4.85 9.65
N LEU A 178 6.58 6.15 9.50
CA LEU A 178 7.56 7.19 9.75
C LEU A 178 7.80 7.31 11.26
N PRO A 179 8.98 6.97 11.82
CA PRO A 179 9.16 6.89 13.27
C PRO A 179 8.82 8.18 14.03
N LYS A 180 9.11 9.34 13.42
CA LYS A 180 8.82 10.65 14.01
C LYS A 180 7.33 11.00 14.11
N SER A 181 6.43 10.23 13.50
CA SER A 181 4.98 10.49 13.57
C SER A 181 4.27 9.71 14.66
N VAL A 182 4.94 8.79 15.37
CA VAL A 182 4.30 7.88 16.33
C VAL A 182 3.45 8.62 17.36
N SER A 183 3.99 9.69 17.95
CA SER A 183 3.27 10.50 18.95
C SER A 183 2.11 11.31 18.37
N THR A 184 2.07 11.51 17.06
CA THR A 184 0.99 12.21 16.34
C THR A 184 0.00 11.27 15.67
N SER A 185 0.23 9.95 15.72
CA SER A 185 -0.65 8.93 15.15
C SER A 185 -2.02 8.94 15.80
N GLU A 186 -3.02 8.44 15.07
CA GLU A 186 -4.40 8.38 15.49
C GLU A 186 -4.92 6.96 15.27
N VAL A 187 -5.31 6.29 16.36
CA VAL A 187 -5.64 4.86 16.35
C VAL A 187 -6.99 4.63 17.01
N LYS A 188 -7.87 3.94 16.29
CA LYS A 188 -9.05 3.25 16.83
C LYS A 188 -8.76 1.74 16.72
N PRO A 189 -8.42 1.06 17.82
CA PRO A 189 -7.87 -0.30 17.76
C PRO A 189 -8.74 -1.30 17.02
N GLY A 190 -8.12 -1.98 16.04
CA GLY A 190 -8.79 -2.94 15.16
C GLY A 190 -9.75 -2.29 14.16
N ALA A 191 -9.76 -0.97 13.99
CA ALA A 191 -10.70 -0.28 13.10
C ALA A 191 -10.01 0.75 12.19
N VAL A 192 -9.29 1.72 12.77
CA VAL A 192 -8.67 2.82 12.03
C VAL A 192 -7.24 3.01 12.51
N TYR A 193 -6.30 3.08 11.58
CA TYR A 193 -4.90 3.35 11.85
C TYR A 193 -4.45 4.48 10.95
N SER A 194 -4.05 5.60 11.56
CA SER A 194 -3.51 6.76 10.86
C SER A 194 -2.16 7.14 11.44
N PHE A 195 -1.15 7.25 10.60
CA PHE A 195 0.22 7.56 10.99
C PHE A 195 0.99 8.15 9.81
N GLY A 196 2.17 8.69 10.07
CA GLY A 196 3.06 9.12 9.00
C GLY A 196 3.61 7.93 8.23
N VAL A 197 3.74 8.10 6.92
CA VAL A 197 4.27 7.08 6.00
C VAL A 197 5.57 7.56 5.42
N ARG A 198 6.56 6.68 5.40
CA ARG A 198 7.77 6.82 4.61
C ARG A 198 7.74 5.80 3.48
N MET A 199 8.06 6.23 2.26
CA MET A 199 7.97 5.42 1.05
C MET A 199 9.16 5.69 0.12
N LYS A 200 9.79 4.62 -0.37
CA LYS A 200 10.83 4.63 -1.40
C LYS A 200 10.17 4.60 -2.77
N VAL A 201 10.53 5.56 -3.62
CA VAL A 201 9.97 5.74 -4.96
C VAL A 201 11.12 6.02 -5.91
N SER A 202 11.46 5.10 -6.81
CA SER A 202 12.50 5.33 -7.84
C SER A 202 13.80 5.96 -7.29
N GLY A 203 14.34 5.41 -6.20
CA GLY A 203 15.60 5.86 -5.58
C GLY A 203 15.51 7.09 -4.67
N ARG A 204 14.34 7.73 -4.52
CA ARG A 204 14.09 8.79 -3.53
C ARG A 204 13.16 8.33 -2.42
N THR A 205 13.22 9.02 -1.29
CA THR A 205 12.30 8.81 -0.16
C THR A 205 11.27 9.94 -0.10
N VAL A 206 9.99 9.57 -0.02
CA VAL A 206 8.85 10.46 0.19
C VAL A 206 8.31 10.20 1.58
N ASN A 207 8.03 11.28 2.31
CA ASN A 207 7.37 11.20 3.60
C ASN A 207 6.04 11.95 3.53
N ASP A 208 5.03 11.42 4.19
CA ASP A 208 3.78 12.14 4.44
C ASP A 208 3.43 12.01 5.93
N PRO A 209 3.08 13.10 6.62
CA PRO A 209 2.89 13.07 8.07
C PRO A 209 1.66 12.27 8.51
N LEU A 210 0.67 12.06 7.64
CA LEU A 210 -0.56 11.35 8.01
C LEU A 210 -1.22 10.67 6.80
N LYS A 211 -1.24 9.34 6.82
CA LYS A 211 -2.09 8.49 5.99
C LYS A 211 -2.78 7.49 6.90
N GLY A 212 -3.94 6.99 6.48
CA GLY A 212 -4.64 5.98 7.24
C GLY A 212 -5.53 5.11 6.39
N TYR A 213 -5.87 3.96 6.95
CA TYR A 213 -6.70 2.94 6.33
C TYR A 213 -7.68 2.34 7.34
N GLY A 214 -8.76 1.77 6.81
CA GLY A 214 -9.73 1.01 7.60
C GLY A 214 -9.19 -0.41 7.71
N TYR A 215 -8.92 -0.86 8.92
CA TYR A 215 -8.22 -2.14 9.14
C TYR A 215 -9.06 -3.35 8.73
N THR A 216 -10.39 -3.25 8.88
CA THR A 216 -11.32 -4.34 8.62
C THR A 216 -11.75 -4.40 7.15
N LEU A 217 -11.64 -3.30 6.41
CA LEU A 217 -12.16 -3.20 5.04
C LEU A 217 -11.23 -3.82 4.00
N ASN A 218 -11.77 -4.77 3.25
CA ASN A 218 -11.15 -5.31 2.03
C ASN A 218 -11.48 -4.46 0.79
N ALA A 219 -10.91 -4.81 -0.36
CA ALA A 219 -11.07 -4.01 -1.57
C ALA A 219 -12.49 -4.03 -2.14
N GLU A 220 -13.20 -5.16 -2.06
CA GLU A 220 -14.60 -5.26 -2.52
C GLU A 220 -15.52 -4.36 -1.70
N GLU A 221 -15.33 -4.32 -0.38
CA GLU A 221 -16.08 -3.46 0.54
C GLU A 221 -15.83 -1.99 0.26
N ILE A 222 -14.56 -1.56 0.09
CA ILE A 222 -14.24 -0.17 -0.26
C ILE A 222 -14.89 0.21 -1.60
N LEU A 223 -14.80 -0.67 -2.61
CA LEU A 223 -15.42 -0.44 -3.92
C LEU A 223 -16.94 -0.27 -3.80
N THR A 224 -17.58 -1.12 -3.01
CA THR A 224 -19.04 -1.15 -2.80
C THR A 224 -19.52 0.06 -2.01
N ILE A 225 -18.92 0.31 -0.84
CA ILE A 225 -19.36 1.34 0.10
C ILE A 225 -19.21 2.72 -0.54
N ALA A 226 -18.06 3.02 -1.15
CA ALA A 226 -17.85 4.32 -1.79
C ALA A 226 -18.73 4.49 -3.04
N ALA A 227 -19.02 3.43 -3.78
CA ALA A 227 -19.97 3.49 -4.90
C ALA A 227 -21.41 3.76 -4.44
N LYS A 228 -21.82 3.14 -3.32
CA LYS A 228 -23.12 3.40 -2.70
C LYS A 228 -23.20 4.84 -2.18
N ALA A 229 -22.14 5.31 -1.52
CA ALA A 229 -22.04 6.69 -1.06
C ALA A 229 -22.18 7.69 -2.21
N TYR A 230 -21.53 7.43 -3.36
CA TYR A 230 -21.71 8.25 -4.55
C TYR A 230 -23.13 8.21 -5.09
N LYS A 231 -23.75 7.02 -5.18
CA LYS A 231 -25.12 6.87 -5.69
C LYS A 231 -26.10 7.75 -4.91
N ASN A 232 -25.92 7.86 -3.59
CA ASN A 232 -26.76 8.67 -2.72
C ASN A 232 -26.31 10.14 -2.64
N ASN A 233 -25.04 10.43 -2.93
CA ASN A 233 -24.45 11.77 -2.82
C ASN A 233 -23.69 12.14 -4.11
N PRO A 234 -24.35 12.16 -5.28
CA PRO A 234 -23.67 12.36 -6.55
C PRO A 234 -23.13 13.78 -6.65
N ASN A 235 -22.01 13.94 -7.36
CA ASN A 235 -21.46 15.25 -7.65
C ASN A 235 -20.83 15.31 -9.04
N SER A 236 -21.54 15.91 -10.00
CA SER A 236 -21.06 16.20 -11.35
C SER A 236 -20.12 17.41 -11.41
N GLU A 237 -20.15 18.28 -10.40
CA GLU A 237 -19.43 19.55 -10.42
C GLU A 237 -17.90 19.38 -10.35
N PRO A 238 -17.13 20.32 -10.91
CA PRO A 238 -15.68 20.33 -10.78
C PRO A 238 -15.20 20.65 -9.36
N THR A 239 -16.05 21.17 -8.48
CA THR A 239 -15.70 21.41 -7.07
C THR A 239 -15.99 20.16 -6.25
N SER A 240 -15.06 19.78 -5.37
CA SER A 240 -15.24 18.60 -4.51
C SER A 240 -16.37 18.83 -3.51
N LYS A 241 -17.21 17.81 -3.31
CA LYS A 241 -18.16 17.71 -2.21
C LYS A 241 -17.75 16.55 -1.33
N ALA A 242 -17.68 16.81 -0.03
CA ALA A 242 -17.31 15.82 0.97
C ALA A 242 -18.46 15.61 1.94
N CYS A 243 -18.60 14.39 2.44
CA CYS A 243 -19.51 14.06 3.53
C CYS A 243 -18.92 12.94 4.40
N LEU A 244 -19.43 12.82 5.62
CA LEU A 244 -19.02 11.82 6.60
C LEU A 244 -19.97 10.62 6.53
N LEU A 245 -19.41 9.43 6.30
CA LEU A 245 -20.14 8.17 6.24
C LEU A 245 -19.73 7.27 7.40
N THR A 246 -20.68 6.95 8.27
CA THR A 246 -20.48 5.92 9.29
C THR A 246 -20.52 4.54 8.64
N VAL A 247 -19.48 3.75 8.88
CA VAL A 247 -19.34 2.37 8.41
C VAL A 247 -19.25 1.46 9.62
N THR A 248 -19.97 0.34 9.58
CA THR A 248 -19.84 -0.75 10.54
C THR A 248 -19.39 -1.99 9.80
N ASP A 249 -18.24 -2.52 10.20
CA ASP A 249 -17.62 -3.71 9.62
C ASP A 249 -16.83 -4.47 10.70
N ASP A 250 -16.87 -5.81 10.66
CA ASP A 250 -16.37 -6.70 11.73
C ASP A 250 -16.67 -6.21 13.17
N LYS A 251 -17.93 -5.79 13.40
CA LYS A 251 -18.41 -5.23 14.69
C LYS A 251 -17.68 -3.95 15.14
N LYS A 252 -16.93 -3.30 14.26
CA LYS A 252 -16.29 -2.00 14.48
C LYS A 252 -17.05 -0.92 13.72
N THR A 253 -17.39 0.15 14.42
CA THR A 253 -18.01 1.33 13.80
C THR A 253 -17.02 2.48 13.76
N PHE A 254 -16.83 3.05 12.57
CA PHE A 254 -15.94 4.19 12.35
C PHE A 254 -16.46 5.07 11.21
N VAL A 255 -15.96 6.30 11.17
CA VAL A 255 -16.40 7.31 10.19
C VAL A 255 -15.40 7.35 9.05
N ASN A 256 -15.90 7.46 7.83
CA ASN A 256 -15.12 7.67 6.64
C ASN A 256 -15.47 9.02 6.01
N VAL A 257 -14.48 9.72 5.49
CA VAL A 257 -14.68 10.87 4.62
C VAL A 257 -14.86 10.35 3.20
N PHE A 258 -16.03 10.57 2.63
CA PHE A 258 -16.31 10.34 1.22
C PHE A 258 -16.20 11.66 0.45
N VAL A 259 -15.54 11.65 -0.70
CA VAL A 259 -15.42 12.85 -1.56
C VAL A 259 -15.76 12.50 -3.00
N ALA A 260 -16.69 13.25 -3.59
CA ALA A 260 -17.08 13.15 -4.99
C ALA A 260 -16.77 14.44 -5.76
N LYS A 261 -16.45 14.32 -7.04
CA LYS A 261 -16.16 15.42 -7.98
C LYS A 261 -16.25 14.91 -9.41
N LYS A 262 -16.62 15.76 -10.38
CA LYS A 262 -16.59 15.45 -11.83
C LYS A 262 -17.27 14.13 -12.19
N GLY A 263 -18.38 13.81 -11.53
CA GLY A 263 -19.12 12.58 -11.79
C GLY A 263 -18.38 11.31 -11.33
N GLY A 264 -17.44 11.43 -10.39
CA GLY A 264 -16.60 10.34 -9.90
C GLY A 264 -16.28 10.44 -8.42
N ILE A 265 -15.74 9.36 -7.88
CA ILE A 265 -15.17 9.28 -6.53
C ILE A 265 -13.77 9.85 -6.58
N ARG A 266 -13.48 10.83 -5.73
CA ARG A 266 -12.14 11.43 -5.58
C ARG A 266 -11.32 10.71 -4.51
N THR A 267 -11.94 10.44 -3.37
CA THR A 267 -11.33 9.69 -2.26
C THR A 267 -12.41 9.11 -1.34
N PHE A 268 -12.04 8.08 -0.60
CA PHE A 268 -12.79 7.48 0.48
C PHE A 268 -11.78 6.94 1.49
N TYR A 269 -11.84 7.44 2.73
CA TYR A 269 -10.85 7.08 3.76
C TYR A 269 -11.43 7.21 5.17
N PRO A 270 -10.98 6.40 6.14
CA PRO A 270 -11.44 6.53 7.51
C PRO A 270 -10.82 7.73 8.22
N ASP A 271 -11.57 8.31 9.15
CA ASP A 271 -11.13 9.41 9.99
C ASP A 271 -11.25 9.01 11.47
N ALA A 272 -10.14 9.08 12.19
CA ALA A 272 -10.11 8.84 13.62
C ALA A 272 -10.73 10.03 14.38
N THR A 273 -10.66 11.24 13.82
CA THR A 273 -11.15 12.50 14.39
C THR A 273 -11.98 13.28 13.36
N PRO A 274 -13.14 12.75 12.95
CA PRO A 274 -13.99 13.38 11.94
C PRO A 274 -14.42 14.79 12.36
N ASP A 275 -14.31 15.74 11.42
CA ASP A 275 -14.73 17.13 11.59
C ASP A 275 -16.15 17.34 11.05
N TYR A 276 -17.14 17.25 11.94
CA TYR A 276 -18.56 17.45 11.66
C TYR A 276 -18.95 18.93 11.43
N GLN A 277 -18.07 19.89 11.76
CA GLN A 277 -18.30 21.29 11.42
C GLN A 277 -17.94 21.58 9.96
N LYS A 278 -16.93 20.87 9.45
CA LYS A 278 -16.46 21.01 8.07
C LYS A 278 -17.25 20.19 7.05
N ASN A 279 -17.62 18.96 7.40
CA ASN A 279 -18.28 18.04 6.48
C ASN A 279 -19.62 17.56 7.06
N PRO A 280 -20.74 17.68 6.32
CA PRO A 280 -22.02 17.12 6.73
C PRO A 280 -21.99 15.59 6.66
N GLU A 281 -23.00 14.93 7.23
CA GLU A 281 -23.20 13.49 7.06
C GLU A 281 -23.64 13.16 5.62
N CYS A 282 -23.25 11.98 5.14
CA CYS A 282 -23.70 11.48 3.85
C CYS A 282 -25.16 11.02 3.91
N GLN A 283 -25.90 11.19 2.81
CA GLN A 283 -27.17 10.52 2.59
C GLN A 283 -26.94 9.01 2.43
N VAL A 284 -27.76 8.18 3.09
CA VAL A 284 -27.62 6.70 3.17
C VAL A 284 -28.73 5.95 2.45
#